data_AF-A0A7R9WG39-F1
#
_entry.id   AF-A0A7R9WG39-F1
#
_cell.length_a   1.000
_cell.length_b   1.000
_cell.length_c   1.000
_cell.angle_alpha   90.00
_cell.angle_beta   90.00
_cell.angle_gamma   90.00
#
_symmetry.space_group_name_H-M   'P 1'
#
loop_
_entity.id
_entity.type
_entity.pdbx_description
1 polymer ?
#
loop_
_entity_poly.entity_id
_entity_poly.type
_entity_poly.pdbx_seq_one_letter_code
_entity_poly.pdbx_strand_id
1 'polypeptide(L)'
;EKLDPASLDEGFLSTVDAWMNKSHQDGMDGMVGILQKVLQIYAGTEIKRARAQLQANVGAAVSGQSQGKADEVLAEEEKGGLKPAAALLEDLMEMDTDLWDSELSKSFSDENGVGPKALMGEVQRTIEGVVLGLENGSMAQRVQAEFLRELVSRVEALEQK
;
A
#
# COMPACT_ATOMS: atom_id res chain seq x y z
N GLU A 1 7.35 26.40 -2.52
CA GLU A 1 6.96 25.00 -2.77
C GLU A 1 5.67 25.01 -3.56
N LYS A 2 5.61 24.37 -4.74
CA LYS A 2 4.36 24.23 -5.49
C LYS A 2 3.62 23.05 -4.88
N LEU A 3 2.82 23.30 -3.85
CA LEU A 3 1.93 22.28 -3.30
C LEU A 3 0.87 21.98 -4.36
N ASP A 4 0.73 20.70 -4.71
CA ASP A 4 -0.40 20.23 -5.51
C ASP A 4 -1.67 20.42 -4.66
N PRO A 5 -2.67 21.21 -5.09
CA PRO A 5 -3.91 21.39 -4.34
C PRO A 5 -4.66 20.08 -4.03
N ALA A 6 -4.32 18.99 -4.74
CA ALA A 6 -4.87 17.66 -4.51
C ALA A 6 -4.04 16.80 -3.53
N SER A 7 -2.86 17.26 -3.09
CA SER A 7 -2.06 16.51 -2.11
C SER A 7 -2.65 16.66 -0.72
N LEU A 8 -3.05 15.54 -0.12
CA LEU A 8 -3.50 15.48 1.27
C LEU A 8 -2.27 15.45 2.18
N ASP A 9 -1.99 16.56 2.84
CA ASP A 9 -0.77 16.78 3.62
C ASP A 9 -0.92 16.40 5.11
N GLU A 10 0.13 16.65 5.90
CA GLU A 10 0.13 16.44 7.35
C GLU A 10 -0.97 17.24 8.08
N GLY A 11 -1.35 18.41 7.56
CA GLY A 11 -2.45 19.22 8.08
C GLY A 11 -3.80 18.52 7.92
N PHE A 12 -4.02 17.88 6.79
CA PHE A 12 -5.19 17.03 6.58
C PHE A 12 -5.22 15.86 7.56
N LEU A 13 -4.13 15.09 7.65
CA LEU A 13 -4.09 13.89 8.52
C LEU A 13 -4.28 14.22 9.99
N SER A 14 -3.61 15.26 10.49
CA SER A 14 -3.78 15.72 11.87
C SER A 14 -5.20 16.22 12.15
N THR A 15 -5.85 16.84 11.16
CA THR A 15 -7.25 17.26 11.30
C THR A 15 -8.19 16.06 11.37
N VAL A 16 -8.02 15.06 10.50
CA VAL A 16 -8.83 13.83 10.52
C VAL A 16 -8.65 13.09 11.85
N ASP A 17 -7.42 12.95 12.33
CA ASP A 17 -7.13 12.34 13.63
C ASP A 17 -7.80 13.08 14.80
N ALA A 18 -7.70 14.41 14.84
CA ALA A 18 -8.35 15.21 15.87
C ALA A 18 -9.89 15.04 15.85
N TRP A 19 -10.50 15.03 14.68
CA TRP A 19 -11.95 14.80 14.54
C TRP A 19 -12.36 13.37 14.87
N MET A 20 -11.51 12.38 14.58
CA MET A 20 -11.76 10.99 14.93
C MET A 20 -11.74 10.80 16.45
N ASN A 21 -10.73 11.35 17.12
CA ASN A 21 -10.63 11.35 18.58
C ASN A 21 -11.80 12.07 19.25
N LYS A 22 -12.22 13.22 18.72
CA LYS A 22 -13.40 13.94 19.23
C LYS A 22 -14.68 13.14 19.02
N SER A 23 -14.88 12.56 17.83
CA SER A 23 -16.06 11.73 17.52
C SER A 23 -16.15 10.54 18.46
N HIS A 24 -15.01 9.94 18.80
CA HIS A 24 -14.93 8.86 19.79
C HIS A 24 -15.35 9.34 21.19
N GLN A 25 -14.84 10.49 21.65
CA GLN A 25 -15.22 11.08 22.95
C GLN A 25 -16.71 11.44 23.02
N ASP A 26 -17.29 11.85 21.90
CA ASP A 26 -18.71 12.21 21.78
C ASP A 26 -19.62 10.99 21.57
N GLY A 27 -19.07 9.76 21.51
CA GLY A 27 -19.84 8.52 21.29
C GLY A 27 -20.43 8.39 19.88
N MET A 28 -19.85 9.09 18.90
CA MET A 28 -20.29 9.09 17.50
C MET A 28 -19.58 8.00 16.70
N ASP A 29 -19.86 6.73 17.04
CA ASP A 29 -19.16 5.56 16.46
C ASP A 29 -19.22 5.52 14.92
N GLY A 30 -20.37 5.90 14.34
CA GLY A 30 -20.52 5.98 12.89
C GLY A 30 -19.58 7.00 12.23
N MET A 31 -19.31 8.12 12.91
CA MET A 31 -18.36 9.13 12.41
C MET A 31 -16.91 8.64 12.54
N VAL A 32 -16.58 7.93 13.62
CA VAL A 32 -15.27 7.28 13.77
C VAL A 32 -15.03 6.32 12.60
N GLY A 33 -16.01 5.47 12.28
CA GLY A 33 -15.92 4.55 11.14
C GLY A 33 -15.71 5.26 9.80
N ILE A 34 -16.44 6.37 9.56
CA ILE A 34 -16.26 7.16 8.33
C ILE A 34 -14.85 7.75 8.25
N LEU A 35 -14.35 8.36 9.34
CA LEU A 35 -13.01 8.96 9.38
C LEU A 35 -11.91 7.91 9.24
N GLN A 36 -12.13 6.71 9.78
CA GLN A 36 -11.23 5.57 9.56
C GLN A 36 -11.18 5.16 8.08
N LYS A 37 -12.33 5.08 7.40
CA LYS A 37 -12.37 4.81 5.94
C LYS A 37 -11.65 5.88 5.14
N VAL A 38 -11.74 7.16 5.54
CA VAL A 38 -10.97 8.25 4.92
C VAL A 38 -9.46 8.01 5.04
N LEU A 39 -8.96 7.62 6.22
CA LEU A 39 -7.54 7.30 6.41
C LEU A 39 -7.09 6.06 5.62
N GLN A 40 -7.95 5.05 5.51
CA GLN A 40 -7.67 3.84 4.71
C GLN A 40 -7.57 4.17 3.21
N ILE A 41 -8.51 4.97 2.68
CA ILE A 41 -8.46 5.43 1.27
C ILE A 41 -7.21 6.27 1.02
N TYR A 42 -6.87 7.18 1.94
CA TYR A 42 -5.63 7.95 1.88
C TYR A 42 -4.40 7.02 1.81
N ALA A 43 -4.28 6.08 2.74
CA ALA A 43 -3.13 5.18 2.82
C ALA A 43 -2.96 4.36 1.53
N GLY A 44 -4.02 3.70 1.08
CA GLY A 44 -4.00 2.91 -0.14
C GLY A 44 -3.62 3.73 -1.38
N THR A 45 -4.22 4.93 -1.53
CA THR A 45 -3.93 5.83 -2.65
C THR A 45 -2.48 6.29 -2.66
N GLU A 46 -1.94 6.73 -1.52
CA GLU A 46 -0.57 7.24 -1.44
C GLU A 46 0.47 6.13 -1.61
N ILE A 47 0.23 4.94 -1.04
CA ILE A 47 1.10 3.78 -1.23
C ILE A 47 1.14 3.39 -2.71
N LYS A 48 -0.02 3.31 -3.38
CA LYS A 48 -0.11 3.02 -4.82
C LYS A 48 0.68 4.03 -5.65
N ARG A 49 0.49 5.33 -5.41
CA ARG A 49 1.22 6.41 -6.09
C ARG A 49 2.73 6.29 -5.88
N ALA A 50 3.15 6.05 -4.64
CA ALA A 50 4.56 5.90 -4.30
C ALA A 50 5.19 4.68 -4.98
N ARG A 51 4.49 3.54 -5.02
CA ARG A 51 4.93 2.33 -5.73
C ARG A 51 5.10 2.58 -7.23
N ALA A 52 4.15 3.25 -7.87
CA ALA A 52 4.25 3.62 -9.28
C ALA A 52 5.45 4.54 -9.55
N GLN A 53 5.70 5.52 -8.67
CA GLN A 53 6.86 6.40 -8.79
C GLN A 53 8.19 5.65 -8.60
N LEU A 54 8.27 4.71 -7.65
CA LEU A 54 9.44 3.87 -7.45
C LEU A 54 9.74 3.01 -8.69
N GLN A 55 8.71 2.39 -9.28
CA GLN A 55 8.85 1.61 -10.51
C GLN A 55 9.36 2.49 -11.67
N ALA A 56 8.80 3.69 -11.84
CA ALA A 56 9.25 4.64 -12.86
C ALA A 56 10.71 5.07 -12.66
N ASN A 57 11.12 5.32 -11.41
CA ASN A 57 12.49 5.70 -11.07
C ASN A 57 13.49 4.56 -11.33
N VAL A 58 13.12 3.31 -11.01
CA VAL A 58 13.93 2.12 -11.32
C VAL A 58 14.09 1.97 -12.83
N GLY A 59 13.01 2.08 -13.61
CA GLY A 59 13.08 2.02 -15.08
C GLY A 59 13.98 3.10 -15.68
N ALA A 60 13.91 4.33 -15.17
CA ALA A 60 14.76 5.43 -15.60
C ALA A 60 16.25 5.18 -15.25
N ALA A 61 16.55 4.72 -14.04
CA ALA A 61 17.92 4.42 -13.60
C ALA A 61 18.57 3.28 -14.40
N VAL A 62 17.78 2.26 -14.75
CA VAL A 62 18.22 1.10 -15.54
C VAL A 62 18.51 1.50 -16.99
N SER A 63 17.72 2.42 -17.57
CA SER A 63 17.96 2.98 -18.92
C SER A 63 19.26 3.79 -19.05
N GLY A 64 19.88 4.18 -17.93
CA GLY A 64 21.13 4.95 -17.87
C GLY A 64 22.40 4.11 -17.68
N GLN A 65 22.30 2.79 -17.47
CA GLN A 65 23.43 1.86 -17.40
C GLN A 65 23.58 1.08 -18.72
N SER A 66 24.77 0.54 -19.01
CA SER A 66 25.07 -0.15 -20.29
C SER A 66 23.95 -1.11 -20.70
N GLN A 67 23.32 -0.79 -21.84
CA GLN A 67 22.10 -1.41 -22.41
C GLN A 67 22.02 -2.93 -22.21
N GLY A 68 23.12 -3.68 -22.36
CA GLY A 68 23.11 -5.14 -22.32
C GLY A 68 22.66 -5.80 -21.00
N LYS A 69 22.94 -5.22 -19.83
CA LYS A 69 22.51 -5.82 -18.54
C LYS A 69 21.16 -5.29 -18.06
N ALA A 70 20.86 -4.05 -18.41
CA ALA A 70 19.58 -3.41 -18.19
C ALA A 70 18.46 -4.11 -18.98
N ASP A 71 18.71 -4.39 -20.26
CA ASP A 71 17.77 -5.09 -21.14
C ASP A 71 17.61 -6.56 -20.75
N GLU A 72 18.62 -7.23 -20.18
CA GLU A 72 18.46 -8.61 -19.66
C GLU A 72 17.61 -8.66 -18.39
N VAL A 73 17.85 -7.76 -17.43
CA VAL A 73 17.08 -7.69 -16.17
C VAL A 73 15.65 -7.24 -16.44
N LEU A 74 15.46 -6.21 -17.28
CA LEU A 74 14.13 -5.76 -17.70
C LEU A 74 13.44 -6.80 -18.58
N ALA A 75 14.11 -7.49 -19.51
CA ALA A 75 13.46 -8.53 -20.30
C ALA A 75 13.14 -9.79 -19.48
N GLU A 76 13.86 -10.09 -18.40
CA GLU A 76 13.47 -11.13 -17.44
C GLU A 76 12.30 -10.69 -16.54
N GLU A 77 12.22 -9.41 -16.16
CA GLU A 77 11.13 -8.87 -15.35
C GLU A 77 9.85 -8.54 -16.18
N GLU A 78 9.99 -8.04 -17.41
CA GLU A 78 8.90 -7.69 -18.33
C GLU A 78 8.28 -8.89 -19.04
N LYS A 79 9.01 -10.00 -19.22
CA LYS A 79 8.44 -11.25 -19.76
C LYS A 79 7.32 -11.82 -18.90
N GLY A 80 7.11 -11.31 -17.68
CA GLY A 80 6.07 -11.74 -16.75
C GLY A 80 5.10 -10.65 -16.27
N GLY A 81 4.93 -9.51 -16.95
CA GLY A 81 4.03 -8.44 -16.48
C GLY A 81 4.37 -7.95 -15.05
N LEU A 82 3.45 -7.21 -14.38
CA LEU A 82 3.57 -7.05 -12.93
C LEU A 82 3.57 -8.47 -12.33
N LYS A 83 4.60 -8.81 -11.54
CA LYS A 83 4.63 -10.06 -10.78
C LYS A 83 3.26 -10.22 -10.10
N PRO A 84 2.57 -11.36 -10.21
CA PRO A 84 1.17 -11.49 -9.78
C PRO A 84 0.88 -10.94 -8.37
N ALA A 85 1.83 -11.08 -7.44
CA ALA A 85 1.74 -10.52 -6.09
C ALA A 85 1.72 -8.97 -6.05
N ALA A 86 2.45 -8.31 -6.94
CA ALA A 86 2.46 -6.86 -7.07
C ALA A 86 1.11 -6.34 -7.58
N ALA A 87 0.50 -7.04 -8.55
CA ALA A 87 -0.82 -6.72 -9.06
C ALA A 87 -1.91 -6.92 -8.00
N LEU A 88 -1.89 -8.06 -7.29
CA LEU A 88 -2.80 -8.27 -6.16
C LEU A 88 -2.66 -7.19 -5.09
N LEU A 89 -1.43 -6.78 -4.75
CA LEU A 89 -1.22 -5.70 -3.80
C LEU A 89 -1.81 -4.37 -4.30
N GLU A 90 -1.64 -4.03 -5.58
CA GLU A 90 -2.26 -2.83 -6.19
C GLU A 90 -3.79 -2.86 -6.04
N ASP A 91 -4.41 -4.00 -6.35
CA ASP A 91 -5.86 -4.16 -6.23
C ASP A 91 -6.33 -3.99 -4.78
N LEU A 92 -5.58 -4.52 -3.81
CA LEU A 92 -5.87 -4.38 -2.38
C LEU A 92 -5.73 -2.93 -1.88
N MET A 93 -4.82 -2.12 -2.45
CA MET A 93 -4.67 -0.71 -2.07
C MET A 93 -5.89 0.16 -2.45
N GLU A 94 -6.63 -0.23 -3.48
CA GLU A 94 -7.83 0.51 -3.93
C GLU A 94 -9.14 -0.09 -3.43
N MET A 95 -9.08 -1.30 -2.87
CA MET A 95 -10.23 -2.03 -2.37
C MET A 95 -10.64 -1.54 -0.97
N ASP A 96 -11.93 -1.61 -0.68
CA ASP A 96 -12.42 -1.50 0.70
C ASP A 96 -11.79 -2.63 1.56
N THR A 97 -11.18 -2.24 2.67
CA THR A 97 -10.52 -3.15 3.62
C THR A 97 -11.46 -4.23 4.16
N ASP A 98 -12.77 -4.00 4.15
CA ASP A 98 -13.77 -4.99 4.59
C ASP A 98 -13.88 -6.18 3.62
N LEU A 99 -13.44 -6.01 2.36
CA LEU A 99 -13.48 -7.04 1.33
C LEU A 99 -12.19 -7.86 1.26
N TRP A 100 -11.11 -7.41 1.90
CA TRP A 100 -9.78 -8.04 1.81
C TRP A 100 -9.80 -9.52 2.15
N ASP A 101 -10.45 -9.93 3.25
CA ASP A 101 -10.46 -11.33 3.68
C ASP A 101 -11.05 -12.25 2.60
N SER A 102 -12.08 -11.78 1.89
CA SER A 102 -12.72 -12.54 0.81
C SER A 102 -11.83 -12.64 -0.43
N GLU A 103 -11.18 -11.55 -0.83
CA GLU A 103 -10.29 -11.54 -2.00
C GLU A 103 -9.00 -12.32 -1.73
N LEU A 104 -8.42 -12.18 -0.54
CA LEU A 104 -7.26 -12.94 -0.10
C LEU A 104 -7.57 -14.43 -0.06
N SER A 105 -8.70 -14.84 0.55
CA SER A 105 -9.10 -16.25 0.60
C SER A 105 -9.28 -16.84 -0.79
N LYS A 106 -9.88 -16.07 -1.71
CA LYS A 106 -10.05 -16.45 -3.11
C LYS A 106 -8.71 -16.61 -3.82
N SER A 107 -7.81 -15.64 -3.71
CA SER A 107 -6.46 -15.72 -4.29
C SER A 107 -5.66 -16.90 -3.74
N PHE A 108 -5.75 -17.17 -2.44
CA PHE A 108 -4.96 -18.23 -1.79
C PHE A 108 -5.48 -19.64 -2.12
N SER A 109 -6.74 -19.77 -2.52
CA SER A 109 -7.37 -21.04 -2.88
C SER A 109 -7.26 -21.38 -4.37
N ASP A 110 -6.92 -20.39 -5.21
CA ASP A 110 -6.74 -20.58 -6.65
C ASP A 110 -5.37 -21.21 -6.95
N GLU A 111 -5.34 -22.29 -7.73
CA GLU A 111 -4.10 -22.95 -8.16
C GLU A 111 -3.17 -22.01 -8.95
N ASN A 112 -3.74 -21.00 -9.63
CA ASN A 112 -3.00 -19.98 -10.36
C ASN A 112 -2.91 -18.64 -9.60
N GLY A 113 -3.41 -18.60 -8.36
CA GLY A 113 -3.46 -17.40 -7.54
C GLY A 113 -2.13 -17.08 -6.86
N VAL A 114 -2.09 -15.92 -6.20
CA VAL A 114 -0.92 -15.49 -5.42
C VAL A 114 -1.01 -16.12 -4.04
N GLY A 115 0.00 -16.90 -3.64
CA GLY A 115 0.08 -17.44 -2.29
C GLY A 115 0.49 -16.42 -1.21
N PRO A 116 0.24 -16.71 0.09
CA PRO A 116 0.49 -15.80 1.21
C PRO A 116 1.92 -15.25 1.25
N LYS A 117 2.93 -16.12 1.09
CA LYS A 117 4.35 -15.73 1.14
C LYS A 117 4.76 -14.77 0.03
N ALA A 118 4.19 -14.94 -1.16
CA ALA A 118 4.49 -14.08 -2.30
C ALA A 118 3.93 -12.66 -2.07
N LEU A 119 2.70 -12.57 -1.57
CA LEU A 119 2.08 -11.30 -1.19
C LEU A 119 2.84 -10.63 -0.02
N MET A 120 3.17 -11.39 1.03
CA MET A 120 3.92 -10.88 2.18
C MET A 120 5.27 -10.28 1.78
N GLY A 121 5.98 -10.93 0.86
CA GLY A 121 7.25 -10.41 0.33
C GLY A 121 7.07 -9.09 -0.43
N GLU A 122 5.94 -8.90 -1.12
CA GLU A 122 5.63 -7.64 -1.79
C GLU A 122 5.23 -6.53 -0.81
N VAL A 123 4.47 -6.86 0.24
CA VAL A 123 4.15 -5.93 1.32
C VAL A 123 5.42 -5.46 2.03
N GLN A 124 6.35 -6.38 2.33
CA GLN A 124 7.63 -6.03 2.96
C GLN A 124 8.47 -5.09 2.09
N ARG A 125 8.57 -5.36 0.78
CA ARG A 125 9.25 -4.45 -0.18
C ARG A 125 8.61 -3.07 -0.19
N THR A 126 7.28 -3.02 -0.10
CA THR A 126 6.53 -1.76 -0.07
C THR A 126 6.81 -0.97 1.22
N ILE A 127 6.86 -1.63 2.37
CA ILE A 127 7.24 -0.99 3.65
C ILE A 127 8.65 -0.40 3.55
N GLU A 128 9.61 -1.15 3.03
CA GLU A 128 11.01 -0.71 2.91
C GLU A 128 11.18 0.43 1.90
N GLY A 129 10.54 0.33 0.74
CA GLY A 129 10.70 1.29 -0.35
C GLY A 129 9.86 2.57 -0.21
N VAL A 130 8.70 2.47 0.45
CA VAL A 130 7.75 3.58 0.59
C VAL A 130 7.74 4.10 2.03
N VAL A 131 7.30 3.28 2.98
CA VAL A 131 6.96 3.74 4.33
C VAL A 131 8.20 4.19 5.12
N LEU A 132 9.31 3.47 5.00
CA LEU A 132 10.58 3.86 5.66
C LEU A 132 11.25 5.07 4.99
N GLY A 133 10.84 5.44 3.78
CA GLY A 133 11.29 6.65 3.09
C GLY A 133 10.57 7.92 3.51
N LEU A 134 9.45 7.81 4.24
CA LEU A 134 8.69 8.93 4.75
C LEU A 134 9.39 9.61 5.95
N GLU A 135 9.00 10.85 6.23
CA GLU A 135 9.53 11.58 7.38
C GLU A 135 9.24 10.81 8.69
N ASN A 136 10.30 10.56 9.46
CA ASN A 136 10.20 9.75 10.66
C ASN A 136 9.26 10.39 11.69
N GLY A 137 8.24 9.65 12.11
CA GLY A 137 7.26 10.09 13.10
C GLY A 137 6.13 10.95 12.54
N SER A 138 6.10 11.22 11.23
CA SER A 138 5.00 11.89 10.53
C SER A 138 3.69 11.10 10.60
N MET A 139 2.55 11.78 10.41
CA MET A 139 1.26 11.11 10.36
C MET A 139 1.16 10.22 9.12
N ALA A 140 1.68 10.67 7.97
CA ALA A 140 1.69 9.88 6.74
C ALA A 140 2.40 8.54 6.96
N GLN A 141 3.57 8.56 7.61
CA GLN A 141 4.30 7.34 7.94
C GLN A 141 3.49 6.42 8.85
N ARG A 142 2.88 6.95 9.92
CA ARG A 142 2.10 6.14 10.86
C ARG A 142 0.88 5.50 10.19
N VAL A 143 0.10 6.30 9.46
CA VAL A 143 -1.14 5.84 8.81
C VAL A 143 -0.85 4.78 7.76
N GLN A 144 0.15 4.99 6.89
CA GLN A 144 0.53 3.99 5.88
C GLN A 144 1.15 2.73 6.51
N ALA A 145 1.92 2.87 7.60
CA ALA A 145 2.48 1.72 8.31
C ALA A 145 1.40 0.85 8.96
N GLU A 146 0.44 1.46 9.67
CA GLU A 146 -0.67 0.73 10.29
C GLU A 146 -1.55 0.03 9.23
N PHE A 147 -1.82 0.70 8.11
CA PHE A 147 -2.58 0.12 7.01
C PHE A 147 -1.92 -1.16 6.44
N LEU A 148 -0.61 -1.15 6.21
CA LEU A 148 0.11 -2.34 5.74
C LEU A 148 0.28 -3.40 6.85
N ARG A 149 0.40 -3.01 8.13
CA ARG A 149 0.41 -3.95 9.25
C ARG A 149 -0.91 -4.70 9.40
N GLU A 150 -2.03 -4.01 9.17
CA GLU A 150 -3.35 -4.65 9.15
C GLU A 150 -3.41 -5.72 8.05
N LEU A 151 -2.93 -5.42 6.84
CA LEU A 151 -2.85 -6.39 5.76
C LEU A 151 -1.97 -7.59 6.12
N VAL A 152 -0.77 -7.36 6.68
CA VAL A 152 0.10 -8.45 7.17
C VAL A 152 -0.64 -9.33 8.18
N SER A 153 -1.28 -8.73 9.17
CA SER A 153 -2.01 -9.45 10.22
C SER A 153 -3.12 -10.33 9.65
N ARG A 154 -3.85 -9.83 8.64
CA ARG A 154 -4.91 -10.59 7.95
C ARG A 154 -4.36 -11.74 7.11
N VAL A 155 -3.24 -11.53 6.40
CA VAL A 155 -2.57 -12.60 5.65
C VAL A 155 -2.09 -13.71 6.58
N GLU A 156 -1.45 -13.37 7.69
CA GLU A 156 -1.00 -14.34 8.71
C GLU A 156 -2.18 -15.11 9.32
N ALA A 157 -3.29 -14.43 9.61
CA ALA A 157 -4.48 -15.07 10.14
C ALA A 157 -5.13 -16.05 9.16
N LEU A 158 -5.01 -15.83 7.84
CA LEU A 158 -5.50 -16.74 6.81
C LEU A 158 -4.54 -17.91 6.55
N GLU A 159 -3.23 -17.71 6.66
CA GLU A 159 -2.23 -18.79 6.51
C GLU A 159 -2.33 -19.82 7.66
N GLN A 160 -2.79 -19.40 8.84
CA GLN A 160 -2.95 -20.27 10.01
C GLN A 160 -4.29 -21.06 10.05
N LYS A 161 -5.22 -20.80 9.12
CA LYS A 161 -6.50 -21.51 9.02
C LYS A 161 -6.39 -22.78 8.19
#